data_AF-A0A839QL09-F1
#
_entry.id   AF-A0A839QL09-F1
#
_cell.length_a   1.000
_cell.length_b   1.000
_cell.length_c   1.000
_cell.angle_alpha   90.00
_cell.angle_beta   90.00
_cell.angle_gamma   90.00
#
_symmetry.space_group_name_H-M   'P 1'
#
loop_
_entity.id
_entity.type
_entity.pdbx_description
1 polymer ?
#
loop_
_entity_poly.entity_id
_entity_poly.type
_entity_poly.pdbx_seq_one_letter_code
_entity_poly.pdbx_strand_id
1 'polypeptide(L)'
;MESDFFDTLPTGRRVVLRYRLPACEVPAGAPRYSDALGSFLGFQGASVRILTRSGEVLVPLASVTLAKEVPEAPARRRPREPYSGA
;
A
#
# COMPACT_ATOMS: atom_id res chain seq x y z
N MET A 1 -6.67 16.64 -4.44
CA MET A 1 -7.53 16.58 -3.25
C MET A 1 -7.67 15.10 -2.89
N GLU A 2 -6.61 14.50 -2.34
CA GLU A 2 -6.60 13.08 -1.89
C GLU A 2 -6.35 12.99 -0.37
N SER A 3 -6.15 14.13 0.30
CA SER A 3 -5.89 14.22 1.75
C SER A 3 -7.08 13.77 2.59
N ASP A 4 -8.31 13.96 2.10
CA ASP A 4 -9.55 13.62 2.81
C ASP A 4 -9.66 12.11 3.13
N PHE A 5 -9.14 11.26 2.23
CA PHE A 5 -9.12 9.81 2.42
C PHE A 5 -8.25 9.39 3.60
N PHE A 6 -7.09 10.03 3.79
CA PHE A 6 -6.18 9.69 4.87
C PHE A 6 -6.57 10.33 6.21
N ASP A 7 -7.28 11.46 6.17
CA ASP A 7 -7.76 12.15 7.37
C ASP A 7 -8.80 11.29 8.12
N THR A 8 -9.62 10.56 7.37
CA THR A 8 -10.63 9.63 7.89
C THR A 8 -10.10 8.21 8.14
N LEU A 9 -8.86 7.92 7.71
CA LEU A 9 -8.27 6.58 7.81
C LEU A 9 -7.52 6.41 9.15
N PRO A 10 -7.93 5.46 10.02
CA PRO A 10 -7.21 5.22 11.25
C PRO A 10 -5.82 4.61 10.98
N THR A 11 -4.85 4.96 11.83
CA THR A 11 -3.52 4.34 11.81
C THR A 11 -3.62 2.83 12.06
N GLY A 12 -2.75 2.06 11.40
CA GLY A 12 -2.73 0.60 11.43
C GLY A 12 -3.53 -0.06 10.30
N ARG A 13 -4.33 0.71 9.54
CA ARG A 13 -5.10 0.18 8.40
C ARG A 13 -4.21 -0.19 7.23
N ARG A 14 -4.54 -1.31 6.58
CA ARG A 14 -3.82 -1.79 5.41
C ARG A 14 -4.26 -0.99 4.19
N VAL A 15 -3.33 -0.29 3.56
CA VAL A 15 -3.57 0.52 2.38
C VAL A 15 -2.60 0.17 1.27
N VAL A 16 -3.00 0.50 0.05
CA VAL A 16 -2.08 0.54 -1.09
C VAL A 16 -2.07 1.94 -1.67
N LEU A 17 -0.85 2.42 -1.93
CA LEU A 17 -0.57 3.74 -2.44
C LEU A 17 0.21 3.61 -3.73
N ARG A 18 -0.37 4.08 -4.82
CA ARG A 18 0.36 4.23 -6.07
C ARG A 18 0.91 5.64 -6.14
N TYR A 19 2.23 5.76 -6.19
CA TYR A 19 2.92 7.04 -6.26
C TYR A 19 3.92 7.07 -7.42
N ARG A 20 4.23 8.29 -7.84
CA ARG A 20 5.25 8.56 -8.86
C ARG A 20 6.62 8.55 -8.22
N LEU A 21 7.54 7.82 -8.85
CA LEU A 21 8.97 7.90 -8.55
C LEU A 21 9.56 9.07 -9.34
N PRO A 22 10.43 9.88 -8.73
CA PRO A 22 11.08 10.97 -9.45
C PRO A 22 12.02 10.42 -10.52
N ALA A 23 12.16 11.18 -11.61
CA ALA A 23 12.90 10.74 -12.80
C ALA A 23 14.38 10.42 -12.55
N CYS A 24 14.97 10.97 -11.48
CA CYS A 24 16.35 10.72 -11.08
C CYS A 24 16.56 9.34 -10.43
N GLU A 25 15.51 8.74 -9.86
CA GLU A 25 15.59 7.46 -9.12
C GLU A 25 15.28 6.25 -10.01
N VAL A 26 14.80 6.48 -11.24
CA VAL A 26 14.32 5.41 -12.13
C VAL A 26 15.20 5.33 -13.38
N PRO A 27 15.82 4.16 -13.67
CA PRO A 27 16.60 3.99 -14.89
C PRO A 27 15.74 4.17 -16.15
N ALA A 28 16.37 4.63 -17.24
CA ALA A 28 15.68 4.88 -18.50
C ALA A 28 14.95 3.61 -18.98
N GLY A 29 13.62 3.70 -19.12
CA GLY A 29 12.76 2.59 -19.53
C GLY A 29 12.04 1.84 -18.40
N ALA A 30 12.33 2.13 -17.13
CA ALA A 30 11.60 1.54 -16.00
C ALA A 30 10.30 2.30 -15.67
N PRO A 31 9.32 1.62 -15.03
CA PRO A 31 8.05 2.25 -14.67
C PRO A 31 8.27 3.39 -13.68
N ARG A 32 7.73 4.57 -14.01
CA ARG A 32 7.76 5.78 -13.18
C ARG A 32 6.78 5.75 -12.00
N TYR A 33 6.11 4.62 -11.79
CA TYR A 33 5.10 4.43 -10.76
C TYR A 33 5.47 3.25 -9.89
N SER A 34 5.33 3.42 -8.58
CA SER A 34 5.51 2.35 -7.61
C SER A 34 4.27 2.23 -6.72
N ASP A 35 4.00 1.02 -6.27
CA ASP A 35 2.97 0.73 -5.30
C ASP A 35 3.58 0.41 -3.93
N ALA A 36 3.19 1.17 -2.91
CA ALA A 36 3.49 0.88 -1.52
C ALA A 36 2.26 0.22 -0.87
N LEU A 37 2.38 -1.05 -0.53
CA LEU A 37 1.37 -1.78 0.25
C LEU A 37 1.87 -1.98 1.67
N GLY A 38 1.09 -1.54 2.66
CA GLY A 38 1.45 -1.63 4.06
C GLY A 38 0.42 -1.04 5.00
N SER A 39 0.81 -0.87 6.26
CA SER A 39 -0.04 -0.27 7.29
C SER A 39 0.18 1.25 7.36
N PHE A 40 -0.90 2.02 7.38
CA PHE A 40 -0.83 3.48 7.53
C PHE A 40 -0.35 3.86 8.93
N LEU A 41 0.74 4.63 9.03
CA LEU A 41 1.30 5.10 10.30
C LEU A 41 0.92 6.57 10.62
N GLY A 42 0.23 7.24 9.71
CA GLY A 42 -0.09 8.66 9.83
C GLY A 42 0.66 9.54 8.85
N PHE A 43 0.55 10.85 9.07
CA PHE A 43 1.25 11.87 8.29
C PHE A 43 2.56 12.31 8.95
N GLN A 44 3.49 12.77 8.13
CA GLN A 44 4.74 13.40 8.54
C GLN A 44 4.99 14.59 7.61
N GLY A 45 4.60 15.78 8.06
CA GLY A 45 4.57 16.97 7.23
C GLY A 45 3.65 16.78 6.02
N ALA A 46 4.22 16.92 4.81
CA ALA A 46 3.50 16.75 3.54
C ALA A 46 3.57 15.32 2.97
N SER A 47 3.98 14.34 3.78
CA SER A 47 4.16 12.95 3.37
C SER A 47 3.34 12.00 4.23
N VAL A 48 2.90 10.90 3.63
CA VAL A 48 2.24 9.77 4.30
C VAL A 48 3.28 8.74 4.69
N ARG A 49 3.22 8.24 5.94
CA ARG A 49 4.08 7.16 6.43
C ARG A 49 3.36 5.82 6.33
N ILE A 50 4.02 4.85 5.70
CA ILE A 50 3.50 3.49 5.53
C ILE A 50 4.51 2.48 6.03
N LEU A 51 4.09 1.58 6.91
CA LEU A 51 4.87 0.42 7.30
C LEU A 51 4.65 -0.71 6.30
N THR A 52 5.58 -0.89 5.38
CA THR A 52 5.59 -2.02 4.45
C THR A 52 6.34 -3.20 5.05
N ARG A 53 6.26 -4.37 4.40
CA ARG A 53 7.06 -5.55 4.80
C ARG A 53 8.58 -5.32 4.76
N SER A 54 9.04 -4.38 3.95
CA SER A 54 10.46 -4.08 3.73
C SER A 54 10.97 -2.96 4.64
N GLY A 55 10.09 -2.33 5.41
CA GLY A 55 10.39 -1.18 6.26
C GLY A 55 9.38 -0.05 6.09
N GLU A 56 9.64 1.04 6.79
CA GLU A 56 8.86 2.27 6.70
C GLU A 56 9.17 3.03 5.41
N VAL A 57 8.13 3.47 4.72
CA VAL A 57 8.21 4.26 3.48
C VAL A 57 7.49 5.58 3.70
N LEU A 58 8.17 6.67 3.36
CA LEU A 58 7.62 8.03 3.33
C LEU A 58 7.24 8.39 1.89
N VAL A 59 5.95 8.59 1.63
CA VAL A 59 5.44 8.92 0.30
C VAL A 59 4.91 10.37 0.31
N PRO A 60 5.47 11.28 -0.48
CA PRO A 60 4.96 12.65 -0.60
C PRO A 60 3.53 12.65 -1.16
N LEU A 61 2.62 13.40 -0.53
CA LEU A 61 1.23 13.50 -0.97
C LEU A 61 1.09 13.99 -2.41
N ALA A 62 1.95 14.91 -2.83
CA ALA A 62 1.98 15.43 -4.20
C ALA A 62 2.35 14.37 -5.26
N SER A 63 3.01 13.29 -4.85
CA SER A 63 3.40 12.19 -5.74
C SER A 63 2.37 11.06 -5.76
N VAL A 64 1.41 11.03 -4.83
CA VAL A 64 0.36 10.02 -4.78
C VAL A 64 -0.61 10.25 -5.95
N THR A 65 -0.90 9.17 -6.67
CA THR A 65 -1.81 9.15 -7.82
C THR A 65 -3.07 8.35 -7.57
N LEU A 66 -3.01 7.41 -6.63
CA LEU A 66 -4.15 6.61 -6.21
C LEU A 66 -3.88 6.07 -4.80
N ALA A 67 -4.86 6.22 -3.92
CA ALA A 67 -4.88 5.60 -2.61
C ALA A 67 -6.14 4.72 -2.49
N LYS A 68 -6.01 3.54 -1.89
CA LYS A 68 -7.19 2.74 -1.48
C LYS A 68 -6.91 1.92 -0.23
N GLU A 69 -7.95 1.73 0.57
CA GLU A 69 -7.94 0.73 1.65
C GLU A 69 -7.95 -0.67 1.04
N VAL A 70 -7.12 -1.55 1.58
CA VAL A 70 -7.04 -2.95 1.20
C VAL A 70 -7.65 -3.76 2.33
N PRO A 71 -8.78 -4.45 2.11
CA PRO A 71 -9.34 -5.33 3.14
C PRO A 71 -8.33 -6.43 3.50
N GLU A 72 -8.41 -6.93 4.74
CA GLU A 72 -7.58 -8.06 5.16
C GLU A 72 -7.79 -9.25 4.23
N ALA A 73 -6.70 -9.99 3.98
CA ALA A 73 -6.75 -11.10 3.03
C ALA A 73 -7.79 -12.12 3.50
N PRO A 74 -8.71 -12.56 2.63
CA PRO A 74 -9.74 -13.52 3.02
C PRO A 74 -9.12 -14.79 3.58
N ALA A 75 -9.76 -15.38 4.59
CA ALA A 75 -9.30 -16.60 5.22
C ALA A 75 -9.06 -17.69 4.17
N ARG A 76 -7.86 -18.27 4.17
CA ARG A 76 -7.45 -19.26 3.17
C ARG A 76 -8.33 -20.51 3.32
N ARG A 77 -9.12 -20.82 2.28
CA ARG A 77 -9.98 -22.02 2.27
C ARG A 77 -9.09 -23.26 2.44
N ARG A 78 -9.42 -24.11 3.43
CA ARG A 78 -8.66 -25.34 3.70
C ARG A 78 -8.65 -26.25 2.45
N PRO A 79 -7.54 -26.97 2.18
CA PRO A 79 -7.49 -27.99 1.13
C PRO A 79 -8.61 -29.02 1.35
N ARG A 80 -9.27 -29.44 0.27
CA ARG A 80 -10.26 -30.53 0.33
C ARG A 80 -9.55 -31.82 0.73
N GLU A 81 -10.00 -32.46 1.80
CA GLU A 81 -9.57 -33.82 2.16
C GLU A 81 -9.88 -34.77 0.99
N PRO A 82 -8.91 -35.61 0.55
CA PRO A 82 -9.19 -36.63 -0.44
C PRO A 82 -10.20 -37.62 0.13
N TYR A 83 -11.26 -37.87 -0.62
CA TYR A 83 -12.25 -38.88 -0.28
C TYR A 83 -11.59 -40.26 -0.24
N SER A 84 -11.40 -40.80 0.96
CA SER A 84 -10.98 -42.19 1.17
C SER A 84 -12.24 -43.05 1.31
N GLY A 85 -12.82 -43.45 0.18
CA GLY A 85 -13.86 -44.46 0.13
C GLY A 85 -13.24 -45.86 0.10
N ALA A 86 -13.55 -46.66 1.10
CA ALA A 86 -13.31 -48.10 1.19
C ALA A 86 -14.47 -48.89 0.58
#